data_AF-A0A0S7EYR4-F1
#
_entry.id   AF-A0A0S7EYR4-F1
#
_cell.length_a   1.000
_cell.length_b   1.000
_cell.length_c   1.000
_cell.angle_alpha   90.00
_cell.angle_beta   90.00
_cell.angle_gamma   90.00
#
_symmetry.space_group_name_H-M   'P 1'
#
loop_
_entity.id
_entity.type
_entity.pdbx_description
1 polymer ?
#
loop_
_entity_poly.entity_id
_entity_poly.type
_entity_poly.pdbx_seq_one_letter_code
_entity_poly.pdbx_strand_id
1 'polypeptide(L)'
;MSAVSDPQHYLTSGWNLNNMPVLDASVLTHITADICGMKVPWLYVGMCFSSFCWHIEDHWSYSINYLHWGEPKTWYGAPGYAAEHLESVMKKLAPELFESQPDLLHQLVTIMNPNTLMNNGVPIYRTNQCAGEFVITFPRAYHSGF
;
A
#
# COMPACT_ATOMS: atom_id res chain seq x y z
N MET A 1 32.67 1.60 13.48
CA MET A 1 32.70 2.80 12.62
C MET A 1 31.90 2.46 11.37
N SER A 2 30.63 2.86 11.28
CA SER A 2 29.85 2.68 10.06
C SER A 2 30.43 3.60 9.00
N ALA A 3 30.72 3.06 7.82
CA ALA A 3 31.08 3.87 6.67
C ALA A 3 29.91 4.83 6.41
N VAL A 4 30.16 6.14 6.49
CA VAL A 4 29.20 7.13 6.02
C VAL A 4 29.13 6.94 4.51
N SER A 5 28.13 6.20 4.06
CA SER A 5 27.79 6.02 2.66
C SER A 5 27.69 7.38 1.99
N ASP A 6 28.39 7.56 0.88
CA ASP A 6 28.37 8.76 0.06
C ASP A 6 26.91 9.16 -0.24
N PRO A 7 26.46 10.37 0.16
CA PRO A 7 25.11 10.85 -0.14
C PRO A 7 24.76 10.76 -1.64
N GLN A 8 25.76 10.89 -2.51
CA GLN A 8 25.59 10.79 -3.95
C GLN A 8 25.05 9.42 -4.39
N HIS A 9 25.43 8.34 -3.68
CA HIS A 9 24.95 6.99 -3.95
C HIS A 9 23.42 6.87 -3.80
N TYR A 10 22.84 7.47 -2.75
CA TYR A 10 21.39 7.42 -2.52
C TYR A 10 20.61 8.33 -3.46
N LEU A 11 21.22 9.43 -3.91
CA LEU A 11 20.58 10.34 -4.87
C LEU A 11 20.37 9.65 -6.23
N THR A 12 21.30 8.81 -6.68
CA THR A 12 21.22 8.12 -7.97
C THR A 12 20.68 6.68 -7.87
N SER A 13 20.41 6.18 -6.66
CA SER A 13 19.92 4.82 -6.48
C SER A 13 18.53 4.63 -7.10
N GLY A 14 18.30 3.52 -7.77
CA GLY A 14 16.96 3.14 -8.28
C GLY A 14 15.95 2.83 -7.18
N TRP A 15 16.41 2.60 -5.94
CA TRP A 15 15.57 2.42 -4.76
C TRP A 15 15.14 3.75 -4.13
N ASN A 16 15.67 4.88 -4.59
CA ASN A 16 15.11 6.17 -4.26
C ASN A 16 13.75 6.31 -4.96
N LEU A 17 12.69 6.50 -4.19
CA LEU A 17 11.31 6.52 -4.71
C LEU A 17 11.07 7.65 -5.74
N ASN A 18 11.92 8.68 -5.78
CA ASN A 18 11.88 9.71 -6.82
C ASN A 18 12.41 9.22 -8.18
N ASN A 19 13.29 8.20 -8.18
CA ASN A 19 13.91 7.66 -9.38
C ASN A 19 13.15 6.44 -9.92
N MET A 20 12.46 5.69 -9.04
CA MET A 20 11.82 4.43 -9.40
C MET A 20 10.82 4.54 -10.57
N PRO A 21 9.94 5.56 -10.63
CA PRO A 21 8.98 5.70 -11.74
C PRO A 21 9.64 5.98 -13.10
N VAL A 22 10.86 6.51 -13.13
CA VAL A 22 11.57 6.92 -14.35
C VAL A 22 12.67 5.94 -14.80
N LEU A 23 12.85 4.82 -14.08
CA LEU A 23 13.71 3.72 -14.55
C LEU A 23 13.22 3.17 -15.90
N ASP A 24 14.14 2.73 -16.76
CA ASP A 24 13.82 2.27 -18.13
C ASP A 24 12.79 1.13 -18.18
N ALA A 25 12.75 0.29 -17.14
CA ALA A 25 11.81 -0.82 -17.04
C ALA A 25 10.40 -0.40 -16.57
N SER A 26 10.24 0.83 -16.06
CA SER A 26 8.96 1.35 -15.60
C SER A 26 8.18 1.95 -16.77
N VAL A 27 6.94 1.49 -16.98
CA VAL A 27 6.03 2.08 -17.98
C VAL A 27 5.78 3.57 -17.72
N LEU A 28 5.86 4.01 -16.46
CA LEU A 28 5.64 5.41 -16.08
C LEU A 28 6.73 6.36 -16.62
N THR A 29 7.88 5.83 -17.06
CA THR A 29 8.96 6.63 -17.67
C THR A 29 8.51 7.31 -18.97
N HIS A 30 7.53 6.72 -19.66
CA HIS A 30 7.01 7.25 -20.92
C HIS A 30 5.83 8.21 -20.74
N ILE A 31 5.33 8.39 -19.51
CA ILE A 31 4.24 9.33 -19.20
C ILE A 31 4.85 10.69 -18.91
N THR A 32 4.55 11.69 -19.76
CA THR A 32 5.13 13.03 -19.66
C THR A 32 4.51 13.89 -18.56
N ALA A 33 3.30 13.56 -18.09
CA ALA A 33 2.66 14.24 -16.97
C ALA A 33 3.25 13.78 -15.62
N ASP A 34 3.39 14.71 -14.68
CA ASP A 34 3.74 14.39 -13.30
C ASP A 34 2.46 14.07 -12.51
N ILE A 35 2.20 12.77 -12.39
CA ILE A 35 1.05 12.25 -11.66
C ILE A 35 1.44 12.09 -10.18
N CYS A 36 0.89 12.93 -9.32
CA CYS A 36 1.08 12.85 -7.87
C CYS A 36 0.72 11.45 -7.37
N GLY A 37 1.62 10.83 -6.60
CA GLY A 37 1.39 9.50 -5.99
C GLY A 37 1.86 8.33 -6.87
N MET A 38 2.02 8.54 -8.18
CA MET A 38 2.52 7.52 -9.10
C MET A 38 3.94 7.84 -9.61
N LYS A 39 4.21 9.10 -9.96
CA LYS A 39 5.56 9.57 -10.38
C LYS A 39 6.25 10.44 -9.33
N VAL A 40 5.46 11.12 -8.50
CA VAL A 40 5.97 11.95 -7.40
C VAL A 40 5.59 11.27 -6.08
N PRO A 41 6.55 10.88 -5.22
CA PRO A 41 6.26 10.21 -3.96
C PRO A 41 5.37 11.02 -3.02
N TRP A 42 4.52 10.32 -2.27
CA TRP A 42 3.75 10.91 -1.16
C TRP A 42 4.46 10.68 0.17
N LEU A 43 4.18 11.57 1.13
CA LEU A 43 4.70 11.46 2.49
C LEU A 43 3.54 11.19 3.46
N TYR A 44 3.72 10.19 4.33
CA TYR A 44 2.78 9.85 5.39
C TYR A 44 3.45 10.02 6.75
N VAL A 45 2.92 10.92 7.57
CA VAL A 45 3.35 11.13 8.96
C VAL A 45 2.34 10.44 9.88
N GLY A 46 2.80 9.42 10.62
CA GLY A 46 1.96 8.62 11.51
C GLY A 46 2.14 8.95 12.98
N MET A 47 1.11 8.65 13.78
CA MET A 47 1.16 8.54 15.24
C MET A 47 0.58 7.20 15.69
N CYS A 48 0.65 6.90 16.98
CA CYS A 48 0.03 5.69 17.52
C CYS A 48 -1.46 5.62 17.13
N PHE A 49 -1.86 4.48 16.56
CA PHE A 49 -3.20 4.21 16.03
C PHE A 49 -3.62 5.00 14.78
N SER A 50 -2.76 5.81 14.17
CA SER A 50 -2.99 6.25 12.79
C SER A 50 -3.19 5.02 11.91
N SER A 51 -4.20 5.01 11.05
CA SER A 51 -4.57 3.84 10.27
C SER A 51 -4.87 4.19 8.82
N PHE A 52 -4.73 3.20 7.96
CA PHE A 52 -5.16 3.25 6.56
C PHE A 52 -6.04 2.04 6.28
N CYS A 53 -7.21 2.31 5.71
CA CYS A 53 -8.25 1.32 5.46
C CYS A 53 -7.86 0.36 4.33
N TRP A 54 -8.65 -0.70 4.16
CA TRP A 54 -8.47 -1.63 3.04
C TRP A 54 -8.64 -0.92 1.71
N HIS A 55 -7.63 -1.01 0.86
CA HIS A 55 -7.66 -0.48 -0.51
C HIS A 55 -6.70 -1.22 -1.43
N ILE A 56 -6.79 -0.88 -2.71
CA ILE A 56 -5.87 -1.27 -3.78
C ILE A 56 -5.38 0.01 -4.47
N GLU A 57 -4.25 -0.08 -5.15
CA GLU A 57 -3.71 1.05 -5.90
C GLU A 57 -4.52 1.35 -7.16
N ASP A 58 -4.52 2.62 -7.56
CA ASP A 58 -5.09 3.05 -8.83
C ASP A 58 -4.49 2.24 -9.99
N HIS A 59 -5.36 1.89 -10.94
CA HIS A 59 -5.02 1.02 -12.08
C HIS A 59 -4.46 -0.36 -11.68
N TRP A 60 -4.71 -0.81 -10.44
CA TRP A 60 -4.16 -2.05 -9.90
C TRP A 60 -2.64 -2.12 -10.05
N SER A 61 -1.98 -0.98 -9.89
CA SER A 61 -0.53 -0.86 -10.01
C SER A 61 0.19 -1.47 -8.81
N TYR A 62 1.52 -1.51 -8.90
CA TYR A 62 2.36 -1.77 -7.73
C TYR A 62 2.40 -0.53 -6.83
N SER A 63 2.61 -0.74 -5.55
CA SER A 63 3.00 0.31 -4.61
C SER A 63 4.25 -0.09 -3.86
N ILE A 64 5.04 0.90 -3.48
CA ILE A 64 6.25 0.72 -2.68
C ILE A 64 6.28 1.79 -1.59
N ASN A 65 6.49 1.35 -0.36
CA ASN A 65 6.55 2.21 0.81
C ASN A 65 7.91 2.05 1.49
N TYR A 66 8.54 3.17 1.85
CA TYR A 66 9.79 3.20 2.61
C TYR A 66 9.57 3.90 3.95
N LEU A 67 9.86 3.23 5.06
CA LEU A 67 9.76 3.83 6.39
C LEU A 67 11.08 4.51 6.74
N HIS A 68 11.15 5.83 6.56
CA HIS A 68 12.39 6.59 6.78
C HIS A 68 12.95 6.45 8.20
N TRP A 69 12.11 6.59 9.21
CA TRP A 69 12.44 6.52 10.63
C TRP A 69 11.15 6.46 11.47
N GLY A 70 11.28 6.15 12.77
CA GLY A 70 10.16 6.07 13.71
C GLY A 70 9.85 4.66 14.19
N GLU A 71 8.71 4.49 14.85
CA GLU A 71 8.21 3.19 15.32
C GLU A 71 7.64 2.34 14.17
N PRO A 72 7.52 1.01 14.34
CA PRO A 72 7.08 0.12 13.28
C PRO A 72 5.65 0.41 12.79
N LYS A 73 5.45 0.25 11.47
CA LYS A 73 4.13 0.28 10.81
C LYS A 73 3.63 -1.14 10.60
N THR A 74 2.42 -1.45 11.06
CA THR A 74 1.81 -2.77 10.87
C THR A 74 1.03 -2.81 9.56
N TRP A 75 1.26 -3.86 8.77
CA TRP A 75 0.59 -4.10 7.50
C TRP A 75 -0.19 -5.41 7.54
N TYR A 76 -1.37 -5.39 6.91
CA TYR A 76 -2.14 -6.55 6.51
C TYR A 76 -2.31 -6.55 5.00
N GLY A 77 -2.11 -7.70 4.35
CA GLY A 77 -2.22 -7.83 2.90
C GLY A 77 -3.02 -9.07 2.50
N ALA A 78 -3.83 -8.92 1.45
CA ALA A 78 -4.49 -10.01 0.76
C ALA A 78 -3.95 -10.10 -0.68
N PRO A 79 -3.67 -11.30 -1.19
CA PRO A 79 -3.11 -11.48 -2.53
C PRO A 79 -4.14 -11.08 -3.60
N GLY A 80 -3.66 -10.58 -4.75
CA GLY A 80 -4.53 -10.08 -5.81
C GLY A 80 -5.54 -11.10 -6.37
N TYR A 81 -5.21 -12.40 -6.35
CA TYR A 81 -6.16 -13.45 -6.75
C TYR A 81 -7.37 -13.58 -5.80
N ALA A 82 -7.26 -13.09 -4.56
CA ALA A 82 -8.31 -13.13 -3.56
C ALA A 82 -9.12 -11.82 -3.47
N ALA A 83 -8.83 -10.83 -4.32
CA ALA A 83 -9.47 -9.52 -4.29
C ALA A 83 -10.99 -9.61 -4.38
N GLU A 84 -11.53 -10.33 -5.38
CA GLU A 84 -12.98 -10.48 -5.57
C GLU A 84 -13.65 -11.21 -4.40
N HIS A 85 -12.95 -12.19 -3.80
CA HIS A 85 -13.45 -12.89 -2.62
C HIS A 85 -13.52 -11.95 -1.41
N LEU A 86 -12.49 -11.12 -1.21
CA LEU A 86 -12.48 -10.09 -0.16
C LEU A 86 -13.61 -9.08 -0.36
N GLU A 87 -13.79 -8.56 -1.58
CA GLU A 87 -14.88 -7.64 -1.92
C GLU A 87 -16.27 -8.26 -1.65
N SER A 88 -16.45 -9.53 -2.02
CA SER A 88 -17.69 -10.27 -1.75
C SER A 88 -17.97 -10.41 -0.25
N VAL A 89 -16.95 -10.75 0.54
CA VAL A 89 -17.07 -10.86 1.99
C VAL A 89 -17.38 -9.49 2.63
N MET A 90 -16.74 -8.41 2.15
CA MET A 90 -17.03 -7.07 2.64
C MET A 90 -18.48 -6.66 2.37
N LYS A 91 -18.97 -6.88 1.14
CA LYS A 91 -20.36 -6.59 0.75
C LYS A 91 -21.36 -7.39 1.58
N LYS A 92 -21.08 -8.66 1.84
CA LYS A 92 -21.94 -9.54 2.64
C LYS A 92 -22.03 -9.09 4.10
N LEU A 93 -20.94 -8.60 4.68
CA LEU A 93 -20.85 -8.29 6.10
C LEU A 93 -21.22 -6.85 6.45
N ALA A 94 -21.21 -5.93 5.49
CA ALA A 94 -21.59 -4.54 5.67
C ALA A 94 -22.62 -4.06 4.61
N PRO A 95 -23.75 -4.77 4.41
CA PRO A 95 -24.67 -4.51 3.30
C PRO A 95 -25.22 -3.07 3.32
N GLU A 96 -25.61 -2.55 4.48
CA GLU A 96 -26.15 -1.19 4.64
C GLU A 96 -25.14 -0.10 4.21
N LEU A 97 -23.84 -0.35 4.41
CA LEU A 97 -22.77 0.57 4.05
C LEU A 97 -22.56 0.60 2.52
N PHE A 98 -22.75 -0.53 1.85
CA PHE A 98 -22.70 -0.63 0.38
C PHE A 98 -24.00 -0.17 -0.31
N GLU A 99 -25.15 -0.32 0.34
CA GLU A 99 -26.42 0.22 -0.16
C GLU A 99 -26.44 1.75 -0.14
N SER A 100 -25.87 2.36 0.91
CA SER A 100 -25.73 3.81 1.01
C SER A 100 -24.61 4.37 0.13
N GLN A 101 -23.54 3.61 -0.09
CA GLN A 101 -22.39 4.00 -0.92
C GLN A 101 -21.88 2.82 -1.77
N PRO A 102 -22.34 2.67 -3.02
CA PRO A 102 -21.89 1.59 -3.90
C PRO A 102 -20.37 1.58 -4.15
N ASP A 103 -19.74 2.76 -4.13
CA ASP A 103 -18.31 2.96 -4.36
C ASP A 103 -17.46 2.92 -3.08
N LEU A 104 -18.01 2.48 -1.95
CA LEU A 104 -17.36 2.47 -0.64
C LEU A 104 -15.96 1.82 -0.64
N LEU A 105 -15.77 0.75 -1.43
CA LEU A 105 -14.48 0.07 -1.56
C LEU A 105 -13.36 0.96 -2.12
N HIS A 106 -13.72 2.00 -2.87
CA HIS A 106 -12.79 2.98 -3.42
C HIS A 106 -12.62 4.20 -2.51
N GLN A 107 -13.46 4.37 -1.48
CA GLN A 107 -13.47 5.55 -0.63
C GLN A 107 -12.55 5.47 0.60
N LEU A 108 -11.73 4.41 0.74
CA LEU A 108 -10.69 4.33 1.80
C LEU A 108 -11.21 4.48 3.25
N VAL A 109 -12.47 4.15 3.54
CA VAL A 109 -13.10 4.41 4.86
C VAL A 109 -13.37 3.18 5.73
N THR A 110 -13.23 1.95 5.22
CA THR A 110 -13.62 0.75 5.97
C THR A 110 -12.44 -0.11 6.43
N ILE A 111 -12.28 -0.23 7.76
CA ILE A 111 -11.38 -1.21 8.39
C ILE A 111 -12.21 -2.43 8.76
N MET A 112 -12.05 -3.52 8.00
CA MET A 112 -12.58 -4.83 8.37
C MET A 112 -11.51 -5.63 9.11
N ASN A 113 -11.86 -6.22 10.25
CA ASN A 113 -10.93 -7.02 11.04
C ASN A 113 -10.37 -8.20 10.20
N PRO A 114 -9.04 -8.39 10.10
CA PRO A 114 -8.42 -9.51 9.40
C PRO A 114 -8.97 -10.89 9.79
N ASN A 115 -9.27 -11.11 11.08
CA ASN A 115 -9.83 -12.38 11.55
C ASN A 115 -11.21 -12.66 10.94
N THR A 116 -12.02 -11.62 10.74
CA THR A 116 -13.32 -11.76 10.09
C THR A 116 -13.17 -12.18 8.63
N LEU A 117 -12.21 -11.60 7.91
CA LEU A 117 -11.88 -11.97 6.53
C LEU A 117 -11.37 -13.42 6.46
N MET A 118 -10.45 -13.81 7.34
CA MET A 118 -9.90 -15.16 7.43
C MET A 118 -10.97 -16.20 7.75
N ASN A 119 -11.90 -15.91 8.66
CA ASN A 119 -13.02 -16.79 9.00
C ASN A 119 -13.99 -17.00 7.82
N ASN A 120 -13.98 -16.11 6.82
CA ASN A 120 -14.73 -16.26 5.57
C ASN A 120 -13.84 -16.80 4.43
N GLY A 121 -12.65 -17.31 4.72
CA GLY A 121 -11.77 -17.97 3.76
C GLY A 121 -10.89 -17.02 2.93
N VAL A 122 -10.80 -15.74 3.27
CA VAL A 122 -9.87 -14.82 2.60
C VAL A 122 -8.46 -15.02 3.18
N PRO A 123 -7.44 -15.31 2.35
CA PRO A 123 -6.06 -15.38 2.82
C PRO A 123 -5.54 -13.99 3.18
N ILE A 124 -5.14 -13.80 4.44
CA ILE A 124 -4.54 -12.56 4.95
C ILE A 124 -3.15 -12.84 5.51
N TYR A 125 -2.20 -11.99 5.14
CA TYR A 125 -0.82 -12.00 5.60
C TYR A 125 -0.52 -10.72 6.38
N ARG A 126 0.50 -10.75 7.24
CA ARG A 126 0.89 -9.60 8.06
C ARG A 126 2.40 -9.39 8.10
N THR A 127 2.82 -8.15 8.27
CA THR A 127 4.21 -7.79 8.61
C THR A 127 4.25 -6.54 9.47
N ASN A 128 5.35 -6.36 10.21
CA ASN A 128 5.68 -5.11 10.88
C ASN A 128 6.88 -4.50 10.16
N GLN A 129 6.66 -3.41 9.44
CA GLN A 129 7.70 -2.67 8.75
C GLN A 129 8.45 -1.80 9.75
N CYS A 130 9.74 -2.03 9.91
CA CYS A 130 10.64 -1.25 10.75
C CYS A 130 11.33 -0.13 9.95
N ALA A 131 11.94 0.82 10.66
CA ALA A 131 12.68 1.90 10.03
C ALA A 131 13.81 1.37 9.11
N GLY A 132 13.91 1.92 7.91
CA GLY A 132 14.86 1.49 6.88
C GLY A 132 14.37 0.36 5.98
N GLU A 133 13.15 -0.14 6.20
CA GLU A 133 12.58 -1.23 5.40
C GLU A 133 11.59 -0.76 4.33
N PHE A 134 11.54 -1.51 3.24
CA PHE A 134 10.54 -1.37 2.19
C PHE A 134 9.39 -2.36 2.36
N VAL A 135 8.18 -1.93 2.03
CA VAL A 135 7.01 -2.80 1.78
C VAL A 135 6.59 -2.62 0.33
N ILE A 136 6.39 -3.73 -0.38
CA ILE A 136 5.95 -3.74 -1.78
C ILE A 136 4.56 -4.38 -1.85
N THR A 137 3.62 -3.67 -2.45
CA THR A 137 2.26 -4.14 -2.74
C THR A 137 2.18 -4.53 -4.22
N PHE A 138 1.58 -5.70 -4.48
CA PHE A 138 1.41 -6.25 -5.83
C PHE A 138 0.10 -5.78 -6.48
N PRO A 139 -0.04 -5.91 -7.81
CA PRO A 139 -1.26 -5.59 -8.53
C PRO A 139 -2.52 -6.19 -7.91
N ARG A 140 -3.52 -5.33 -7.70
CA ARG A 140 -4.83 -5.66 -7.12
C ARG A 140 -4.75 -6.31 -5.71
N ALA A 141 -3.61 -6.22 -5.03
CA ALA A 141 -3.47 -6.74 -3.67
C ALA A 141 -4.06 -5.75 -2.66
N TYR A 142 -5.15 -6.15 -2.02
CA TYR A 142 -5.75 -5.37 -0.96
C TYR A 142 -4.80 -5.26 0.22
N HIS A 143 -4.68 -4.07 0.80
CA HIS A 143 -3.84 -3.85 1.97
C HIS A 143 -4.44 -2.80 2.91
N SER A 144 -4.14 -2.95 4.20
CA SER A 144 -4.54 -2.04 5.28
C SER A 144 -3.53 -2.09 6.42
N GLY A 145 -3.65 -1.20 7.40
CA GLY A 145 -2.70 -1.18 8.50
C GLY A 145 -2.82 0.02 9.43
N PHE A 146 -1.82 0.14 10.31
CA PHE A 146 -1.64 1.24 11.25
C PHE A 146 -0.15 1.51 11.49
#